data_AF-A0A8J3KAC3-F1
#
_entry.id   AF-A0A8J3KAC3-F1
#
_cell.length_a   1.000
_cell.length_b   1.000
_cell.length_c   1.000
_cell.angle_alpha   90.00
_cell.angle_beta   90.00
_cell.angle_gamma   90.00
#
_symmetry.space_group_name_H-M   'P 1'
#
loop_
_entity.id
_entity.type
_entity.pdbx_description
1 polymer ?
#
loop_
_entity_poly.entity_id
_entity_poly.type
_entity_poly.pdbx_seq_one_letter_code
_entity_poly.pdbx_strand_id
1 'polypeptide(L)'
;MELTSQVYLLAYNTDRHQLTCNGYLGYVLRAAALTELLQLGALSDADGKAEPTGTGVADPLLADVLRDLAAAPRLKSWKHWVHRAQTPMFRAVQQRLADARLISTERYRWLGLFPATRVKVHSHRLVSELRSTVSRTLGASSAHPQEGALTALAAVGEIRIAISRAQTRERKQRIEQLAEQAGPVLPALRKVIRDHHAATTAG
;
A
#
# COMPACT_ATOMS: atom_id res chain seq x y z
N MET A 1 -0.18 -12.36 -7.25
CA MET A 1 -1.13 -11.36 -6.72
C MET A 1 -0.37 -10.07 -6.52
N GLU A 2 -0.85 -8.99 -7.12
CA GLU A 2 -0.19 -7.69 -7.09
C GLU A 2 -0.05 -7.14 -5.69
N LEU A 3 1.06 -6.43 -5.42
CA LEU A 3 1.39 -5.89 -4.10
C LEU A 3 0.30 -4.95 -3.57
N THR A 4 -0.30 -4.16 -4.46
CA THR A 4 -1.45 -3.29 -4.18
C THR A 4 -2.65 -4.06 -3.59
N SER A 5 -3.00 -5.20 -4.20
CA SER A 5 -4.08 -6.09 -3.73
C SER A 5 -3.74 -6.72 -2.38
N GLN A 6 -2.49 -7.16 -2.19
CA GLN A 6 -2.05 -7.74 -0.91
C GLN A 6 -2.17 -6.72 0.23
N VAL A 7 -1.71 -5.49 0.01
CA VAL A 7 -1.78 -4.39 0.98
C VAL A 7 -3.22 -4.05 1.35
N TYR A 8 -4.13 -3.99 0.37
CA TYR A 8 -5.55 -3.73 0.63
C TYR A 8 -6.17 -4.81 1.52
N LEU A 9 -5.95 -6.07 1.19
CA LEU A 9 -6.47 -7.21 1.97
C LEU A 9 -5.85 -7.25 3.37
N LEU A 10 -4.57 -6.93 3.49
CA LEU A 10 -3.87 -6.87 4.77
C LEU A 10 -4.43 -5.78 5.70
N ALA A 11 -4.90 -4.66 5.14
CA ALA A 11 -5.57 -3.60 5.87
C ALA A 11 -7.00 -3.97 6.31
N TYR A 12 -7.57 -5.09 5.84
CA TYR A 12 -8.92 -5.50 6.19
C TYR A 12 -8.99 -6.19 7.56
N ASN A 13 -9.92 -5.73 8.40
CA ASN A 13 -10.29 -6.39 9.65
C ASN A 13 -11.45 -7.37 9.39
N THR A 14 -11.15 -8.67 9.43
CA THR A 14 -12.10 -9.77 9.27
C THR A 14 -13.15 -9.84 10.37
N ASP A 15 -12.83 -9.40 11.60
CA ASP A 15 -13.70 -9.51 12.76
C ASP A 15 -14.72 -8.36 12.82
N ARG A 16 -14.28 -7.18 12.37
CA ARG A 16 -15.12 -5.96 12.32
C ARG A 16 -15.78 -5.77 10.94
N HIS A 17 -15.35 -6.54 9.94
CA HIS A 17 -15.72 -6.39 8.53
C HIS A 17 -15.56 -4.95 8.02
N GLN A 18 -14.39 -4.36 8.29
CA GLN A 18 -14.07 -2.99 7.89
C GLN A 18 -12.58 -2.85 7.57
N LEU A 19 -12.25 -1.88 6.71
CA LEU A 19 -10.87 -1.51 6.49
C LEU A 19 -10.32 -0.74 7.70
N THR A 20 -9.07 -1.03 8.03
CA THR A 20 -8.25 -0.22 8.91
C THR A 20 -7.50 0.84 8.09
N CYS A 21 -6.95 1.86 8.74
CA CYS A 21 -6.21 2.95 8.07
C CYS A 21 -7.09 3.84 7.16
N ASN A 22 -8.37 4.02 7.50
CA ASN A 22 -9.26 4.97 6.83
C ASN A 22 -8.63 6.38 6.86
N GLY A 23 -8.42 6.98 5.69
CA GLY A 23 -7.81 8.31 5.54
C GLY A 23 -6.43 8.31 4.90
N TYR A 24 -5.62 7.26 5.10
CA TYR A 24 -4.25 7.20 4.56
C TYR A 24 -3.90 5.90 3.82
N LEU A 25 -4.79 4.89 3.78
CA LEU A 25 -4.54 3.65 3.03
C LEU A 25 -4.23 3.90 1.54
N GLY A 26 -4.83 4.93 0.94
CA GLY A 26 -4.53 5.33 -0.44
C GLY A 26 -3.05 5.65 -0.66
N TYR A 27 -2.36 6.24 0.32
CA TYR A 27 -0.93 6.50 0.23
C TYR A 27 -0.11 5.21 0.27
N VAL A 28 -0.52 4.25 1.10
CA VAL A 28 0.15 2.94 1.20
C VAL A 28 -0.05 2.15 -0.10
N LEU A 29 -1.25 2.18 -0.69
CA LEU A 29 -1.53 1.56 -1.99
C LEU A 29 -0.74 2.21 -3.12
N ARG A 30 -0.62 3.55 -3.09
CA ARG A 30 0.20 4.27 -4.08
C ARG A 30 1.69 3.92 -3.93
N ALA A 31 2.19 3.81 -2.71
CA ALA A 31 3.54 3.33 -2.44
C ALA A 31 3.73 1.86 -2.88
N ALA A 32 2.73 0.99 -2.69
CA ALA A 32 2.78 -0.38 -3.17
C ALA A 32 2.93 -0.43 -4.70
N ALA A 33 2.13 0.34 -5.44
CA ALA A 33 2.23 0.42 -6.90
C ALA A 33 3.61 0.92 -7.36
N LEU A 34 4.16 1.96 -6.73
CA LEU A 34 5.49 2.48 -7.07
C LEU A 34 6.61 1.48 -6.74
N THR A 35 6.46 0.72 -5.66
CA THR A 35 7.42 -0.33 -5.28
C THR A 35 7.40 -1.48 -6.28
N GLU A 36 6.21 -1.87 -6.74
CA GLU A 36 6.02 -2.91 -7.76
C GLU A 36 6.61 -2.47 -9.10
N LEU A 37 6.42 -1.21 -9.50
CA LEU A 37 7.05 -0.64 -10.69
C LEU A 37 8.59 -0.62 -10.62
N LEU A 38 9.17 -0.35 -9.45
CA LEU A 38 10.62 -0.45 -9.24
C LEU A 38 11.10 -1.89 -9.38
N GLN A 39 10.38 -2.86 -8.79
CA GLN A 39 10.71 -4.28 -8.90
C GLN A 39 10.63 -4.80 -10.34
N LEU A 40 9.71 -4.25 -11.14
CA LEU A 40 9.59 -4.55 -12.57
C LEU A 40 10.62 -3.81 -13.44
N GLY A 41 11.46 -2.95 -12.86
CA GLY A 41 12.43 -2.14 -13.60
C GLY A 41 11.82 -1.04 -14.46
N ALA A 42 10.53 -0.72 -14.26
CA ALA A 42 9.82 0.33 -14.99
C ALA A 42 10.07 1.74 -14.43
N LEU A 43 10.62 1.81 -13.21
CA LEU A 43 11.09 3.04 -12.60
C LEU A 43 12.54 2.87 -12.13
N SER A 44 13.30 3.96 -12.20
CA SER A 44 14.60 4.13 -11.56
C SER A 44 14.55 5.30 -10.57
N ASP A 45 15.52 5.34 -9.66
CA ASP A 45 15.79 6.52 -8.85
C ASP A 45 16.80 7.42 -9.55
N ALA A 46 16.41 8.66 -9.79
CA ALA A 46 17.26 9.72 -10.30
C ALA A 46 17.39 10.81 -9.23
N ASP A 47 18.38 10.67 -8.35
CA ASP A 47 18.66 11.61 -7.26
C ASP A 47 17.42 11.87 -6.38
N GLY A 48 16.81 10.78 -5.87
CA GLY A 48 15.62 10.85 -5.01
C GLY A 48 14.32 11.20 -5.74
N LYS A 49 14.32 11.18 -7.08
CA LYS A 49 13.16 11.40 -7.94
C LYS A 49 12.84 10.13 -8.72
N ALA A 50 11.56 9.90 -8.95
CA ALA A 50 11.12 8.76 -9.76
C ALA A 50 11.29 9.10 -11.24
N GLU A 51 12.04 8.25 -11.96
CA GLU A 51 12.28 8.35 -13.39
C GLU A 51 11.72 7.11 -14.12
N PRO A 52 10.84 7.29 -15.13
CA PRO A 52 10.43 6.19 -16.01
C PRO A 52 11.58 5.69 -16.88
N THR A 53 11.80 4.38 -16.90
CA THR A 53 12.84 3.74 -17.72
C THR A 53 12.40 3.47 -19.16
N GLY A 54 11.11 3.59 -19.44
CA GLY A 54 10.49 3.21 -20.72
C GLY A 54 10.03 1.75 -20.79
N THR A 55 10.30 0.94 -19.75
CA THR A 55 9.78 -0.43 -19.67
C THR A 55 8.26 -0.41 -19.49
N GLY A 56 7.54 -1.09 -20.39
CA GLY A 56 6.10 -1.26 -20.28
C GLY A 56 5.71 -2.27 -19.19
N VAL A 57 4.49 -2.12 -18.66
CA VAL A 57 3.91 -3.06 -17.69
C VAL A 57 2.54 -3.52 -18.18
N ALA A 58 2.24 -4.80 -17.98
CA ALA A 58 0.98 -5.40 -18.42
C ALA A 58 -0.20 -5.03 -17.52
N ASP A 59 0.07 -4.76 -16.24
CA ASP A 59 -0.96 -4.38 -15.27
C ASP A 59 -1.53 -2.99 -15.61
N PRO A 60 -2.85 -2.85 -15.83
CA PRO A 60 -3.45 -1.56 -16.20
C PRO A 60 -3.32 -0.47 -15.14
N LEU A 61 -3.42 -0.81 -13.84
CA LEU A 61 -3.25 0.18 -12.77
C LEU A 61 -1.81 0.68 -12.72
N LEU A 62 -0.83 -0.22 -12.87
CA LEU A 62 0.58 0.17 -12.91
C LEU A 62 0.91 0.97 -14.18
N ALA A 63 0.31 0.61 -15.31
CA ALA A 63 0.46 1.34 -16.57
C ALA A 63 -0.10 2.76 -16.47
N ASP A 64 -1.24 2.95 -15.80
CA ASP A 64 -1.79 4.29 -15.53
C ASP A 64 -0.88 5.11 -14.61
N VAL A 65 -0.29 4.48 -13.58
CA VAL A 65 0.73 5.12 -12.74
C VAL A 65 1.92 5.57 -13.60
N LEU A 66 2.48 4.71 -14.45
CA LEU A 66 3.58 5.08 -15.34
C LEU A 66 3.22 6.20 -16.30
N ARG A 67 2.01 6.17 -16.88
CA ARG A 67 1.53 7.23 -17.77
C ARG A 67 1.46 8.57 -17.06
N ASP A 68 0.97 8.60 -15.82
CA ASP A 68 0.98 9.80 -14.99
C ASP A 68 2.40 10.34 -14.74
N LEU A 69 3.37 9.44 -14.52
CA LEU A 69 4.78 9.80 -14.32
C LEU A 69 5.39 10.35 -15.60
N ALA A 70 5.19 9.69 -16.74
CA ALA A 70 5.70 10.09 -18.04
C ALA A 70 5.09 11.40 -18.55
N ALA A 71 3.84 11.69 -18.21
CA ALA A 71 3.18 12.95 -18.55
C ALA A 71 3.65 14.15 -17.71
N ALA A 72 4.45 13.94 -16.66
CA ALA A 72 4.93 15.05 -15.85
C ALA A 72 6.01 15.84 -16.60
N PRO A 73 5.93 17.19 -16.60
CA PRO A 73 6.88 18.03 -17.34
C PRO A 73 8.31 18.00 -16.77
N ARG A 74 8.49 17.46 -15.56
CA ARG A 74 9.80 17.29 -14.91
C ARG A 74 9.75 16.16 -13.90
N LEU A 75 10.90 15.54 -13.63
CA LEU A 75 11.05 14.55 -12.57
C LEU A 75 10.61 15.11 -11.21
N LYS A 76 9.85 14.32 -10.47
CA LYS A 76 9.32 14.67 -9.15
C LYS A 76 9.79 13.65 -8.11
N SER A 77 9.86 14.10 -6.86
CA SER A 77 10.26 13.25 -5.74
C SER A 77 9.29 12.11 -5.52
N TRP A 78 9.77 11.01 -4.94
CA TRP A 78 8.93 9.89 -4.52
C TRP A 78 7.78 10.32 -3.62
N LYS A 79 8.02 11.28 -2.72
CA LYS A 79 6.99 11.83 -1.82
C LYS A 79 5.81 12.42 -2.60
N HIS A 80 6.09 13.15 -3.68
CA HIS A 80 5.06 13.70 -4.56
C HIS A 80 4.22 12.60 -5.19
N TRP A 81 4.86 11.53 -5.68
CA TRP A 81 4.17 10.43 -6.35
C TRP A 81 3.39 9.52 -5.41
N VAL A 82 3.86 9.33 -4.17
CA VAL A 82 3.12 8.64 -3.11
C VAL A 82 1.90 9.45 -2.70
N HIS A 83 2.02 10.77 -2.60
CA HIS A 83 0.90 11.63 -2.24
C HIS A 83 -0.13 11.77 -3.36
N ARG A 84 0.30 11.76 -4.63
CA ARG A 84 -0.57 12.01 -5.79
C ARG A 84 -1.52 10.83 -6.08
N ALA A 85 -2.77 11.16 -6.40
CA ALA A 85 -3.80 10.22 -6.86
C ALA A 85 -4.04 9.04 -5.90
N GLN A 86 -3.84 9.25 -4.60
CA GLN A 86 -4.09 8.28 -3.54
C GLN A 86 -5.56 7.84 -3.46
N THR A 87 -6.50 8.78 -3.65
CA THR A 87 -7.95 8.48 -3.61
C THR A 87 -8.40 7.70 -4.85
N PRO A 88 -8.07 8.10 -6.09
CA PRO A 88 -8.29 7.27 -7.27
C PRO A 88 -7.65 5.88 -7.17
N MET A 89 -6.40 5.79 -6.69
CA MET A 89 -5.70 4.52 -6.51
C MET A 89 -6.46 3.57 -5.58
N PHE A 90 -6.93 4.06 -4.42
CA PHE A 90 -7.75 3.28 -3.51
C PHE A 90 -9.01 2.72 -4.20
N ARG A 91 -9.72 3.56 -4.96
CA ARG A 91 -10.94 3.14 -5.68
C ARG A 91 -10.64 2.13 -6.77
N ALA A 92 -9.56 2.30 -7.51
CA ALA A 92 -9.15 1.39 -8.58
C ALA A 92 -8.75 0.01 -8.04
N VAL A 93 -8.00 -0.06 -6.92
CA VAL A 93 -7.68 -1.34 -6.26
C VAL A 93 -8.93 -1.99 -5.68
N GLN A 94 -9.83 -1.21 -5.07
CA GLN A 94 -11.11 -1.72 -4.59
C GLN A 94 -11.94 -2.32 -5.73
N GLN A 95 -12.03 -1.64 -6.88
CA GLN A 95 -12.75 -2.14 -8.04
C GLN A 95 -12.12 -3.43 -8.59
N ARG A 96 -10.79 -3.47 -8.75
CA ARG A 96 -10.06 -4.69 -9.15
C ARG A 96 -10.38 -5.89 -8.27
N LEU A 97 -10.38 -5.70 -6.95
CA LEU A 97 -10.68 -6.78 -6.02
C LEU A 97 -12.15 -7.23 -6.08
N ALA A 98 -13.07 -6.30 -6.40
CA ALA A 98 -14.47 -6.62 -6.62
C ALA A 98 -14.65 -7.41 -7.92
N ASP A 99 -14.00 -7.00 -9.01
CA ASP A 99 -14.02 -7.70 -10.30
C ASP A 99 -13.43 -9.11 -10.19
N ALA A 100 -12.37 -9.27 -9.39
CA ALA A 100 -11.77 -10.56 -9.07
C ALA A 100 -12.59 -11.41 -8.09
N ARG A 101 -13.77 -10.94 -7.65
CA ARG A 101 -14.65 -11.59 -6.65
C ARG A 101 -13.93 -11.92 -5.33
N LEU A 102 -12.91 -11.14 -4.97
CA LEU A 102 -12.23 -11.25 -3.69
C LEU A 102 -12.93 -10.43 -2.61
N ILE A 103 -13.60 -9.35 -3.01
CA ILE A 103 -14.44 -8.53 -2.14
C ILE A 103 -15.81 -8.26 -2.76
N SER A 104 -16.80 -7.98 -1.92
CA SER A 104 -18.03 -7.31 -2.32
C SER A 104 -18.15 -5.96 -1.62
N THR A 105 -18.74 -5.00 -2.32
CA THR A 105 -19.04 -3.68 -1.77
C THR A 105 -20.55 -3.53 -1.62
N GLU A 106 -21.03 -3.50 -0.38
CA GLU A 106 -22.43 -3.29 -0.07
C GLU A 106 -22.62 -1.82 0.32
N ARG A 107 -23.42 -1.10 -0.46
CA ARG A 107 -23.88 0.24 -0.05
C ARG A 107 -25.01 0.07 0.95
N TYR A 108 -24.87 0.67 2.12
CA TYR A 108 -25.92 0.74 3.13
C TYR A 108 -26.16 2.19 3.52
N ARG A 109 -27.28 2.47 4.19
CA ARG A 109 -27.57 3.80 4.73
C ARG A 109 -27.38 3.78 6.23
N TRP A 110 -26.41 4.52 6.73
CA TRP A 110 -26.25 4.74 8.15
C TRP A 110 -27.35 5.70 8.62
N LEU A 111 -28.17 5.23 9.58
CA LEU A 111 -29.37 5.93 10.08
C LEU A 111 -30.37 6.35 8.97
N GLY A 112 -30.42 5.62 7.84
CA GLY A 112 -31.35 5.90 6.74
C GLY A 112 -30.99 7.11 5.86
N LEU A 113 -29.98 7.90 6.24
CA LEU A 113 -29.67 9.19 5.61
C LEU A 113 -28.28 9.24 4.98
N PHE A 114 -27.26 8.65 5.61
CA PHE A 114 -25.89 8.76 5.15
C PHE A 114 -25.47 7.53 4.36
N PRO A 115 -25.17 7.65 3.04
CA PRO A 115 -24.66 6.53 2.27
C PRO A 115 -23.30 6.11 2.83
N ALA A 116 -23.19 4.84 3.21
CA ALA A 116 -21.97 4.21 3.67
C ALA A 116 -21.69 2.98 2.81
N THR A 117 -20.41 2.62 2.66
CA THR A 117 -20.00 1.43 1.90
C THR A 117 -19.32 0.46 2.85
N ARG A 118 -19.88 -0.74 2.98
CA ARG A 118 -19.23 -1.85 3.69
C ARG A 118 -18.52 -2.73 2.68
N VAL A 119 -17.27 -3.06 2.97
CA VAL A 119 -16.50 -4.03 2.20
C VAL A 119 -16.60 -5.37 2.91
N LYS A 120 -16.98 -6.43 2.20
CA LYS A 120 -16.89 -7.81 2.68
C LYS A 120 -15.81 -8.53 1.89
N VAL A 121 -14.88 -9.18 2.58
CA VAL A 121 -13.88 -10.05 1.94
C VAL A 121 -14.44 -11.46 1.88
N HIS A 122 -14.43 -12.07 0.70
CA HIS A 122 -15.00 -13.41 0.49
C HIS A 122 -14.14 -14.54 1.06
N SER A 123 -12.82 -14.34 1.13
CA SER A 123 -11.90 -15.34 1.67
C SER A 123 -11.07 -14.79 2.82
N HIS A 124 -11.53 -15.04 4.05
CA HIS A 124 -10.77 -14.74 5.27
C HIS A 124 -9.44 -15.50 5.33
N ARG A 125 -9.39 -16.68 4.69
CA ARG A 125 -8.18 -17.50 4.58
C ARG A 125 -7.04 -16.73 3.90
N LEU A 126 -7.33 -16.03 2.80
CA LEU A 126 -6.31 -15.22 2.10
C LEU A 126 -5.74 -14.11 3.00
N VAL A 127 -6.59 -13.43 3.77
CA VAL A 127 -6.14 -12.40 4.72
C VAL A 127 -5.26 -13.02 5.81
N SER A 128 -5.64 -14.20 6.33
CA SER A 128 -4.85 -14.92 7.34
C SER A 128 -3.50 -15.39 6.80
N GLU A 129 -3.44 -15.86 5.55
CA GLU A 129 -2.20 -16.27 4.88
C GLU A 129 -1.27 -15.07 4.65
N LEU A 130 -1.82 -13.91 4.26
CA LEU A 130 -1.02 -12.68 4.15
C LEU A 130 -0.46 -12.23 5.50
N ARG A 131 -1.28 -12.29 6.56
CA ARG A 131 -0.82 -11.97 7.93
C ARG A 131 0.26 -12.93 8.41
N SER A 132 0.13 -14.23 8.12
CA SER A 132 1.15 -15.21 8.50
C SER A 132 2.44 -15.02 7.71
N THR A 133 2.37 -14.69 6.42
CA THR A 133 3.55 -14.31 5.62
C THR A 133 4.25 -13.09 6.20
N VAL A 134 3.52 -12.02 6.53
CA VAL A 134 4.10 -10.83 7.17
C VAL A 134 4.76 -11.17 8.51
N SER A 135 4.09 -11.96 9.35
CA SER A 135 4.66 -12.38 10.64
C SER A 135 5.92 -13.23 10.50
N ARG A 136 5.95 -14.15 9.53
CA ARG A 136 7.13 -14.99 9.25
C ARG A 136 8.29 -14.15 8.73
N THR A 137 8.04 -13.28 7.75
CA THR A 137 9.04 -12.39 7.16
C THR A 137 9.67 -11.44 8.18
N LEU A 138 8.87 -10.97 9.14
CA LEU A 138 9.34 -10.13 10.23
C LEU A 138 10.25 -10.89 11.22
N GLY A 139 10.03 -12.20 11.40
CA GLY A 139 10.84 -13.07 12.26
C GLY A 139 12.06 -13.68 11.56
N ALA A 140 12.06 -13.75 10.23
CA ALA A 140 13.13 -14.37 9.44
C ALA A 140 14.29 -13.42 9.15
N SER A 141 15.51 -13.94 9.06
CA SER A 141 16.72 -13.18 8.70
C SER A 141 16.78 -12.82 7.21
N SER A 142 16.20 -13.66 6.36
CA SER A 142 16.07 -13.46 4.92
C SER A 142 14.61 -13.62 4.51
N ALA A 143 14.19 -12.89 3.48
CA ALA A 143 12.84 -12.99 2.94
C ALA A 143 12.87 -12.80 1.43
N HIS A 144 11.87 -13.37 0.75
CA HIS A 144 11.69 -13.11 -0.67
C HIS A 144 11.45 -11.59 -0.89
N PRO A 145 12.02 -10.95 -1.93
CA PRO A 145 11.91 -9.50 -2.12
C PRO A 145 10.46 -8.97 -2.08
N GLN A 146 9.52 -9.73 -2.65
CA GLN A 146 8.10 -9.38 -2.64
C GLN A 146 7.47 -9.43 -1.24
N GLU A 147 7.78 -10.46 -0.44
CA GLU A 147 7.28 -10.59 0.94
C GLU A 147 7.92 -9.56 1.86
N GLY A 148 9.19 -9.24 1.62
CA GLY A 148 9.93 -8.18 2.28
C GLY A 148 9.31 -6.81 2.01
N ALA A 149 8.99 -6.51 0.74
CA ALA A 149 8.30 -5.29 0.35
C ALA A 149 6.90 -5.18 0.98
N LEU A 150 6.10 -6.26 0.97
CA LEU A 150 4.81 -6.28 1.64
C LEU A 150 4.94 -5.98 3.14
N THR A 151 5.90 -6.63 3.81
CA THR A 151 6.14 -6.46 5.25
C THR A 151 6.62 -5.05 5.57
N ALA A 152 7.51 -4.48 4.76
CA ALA A 152 7.96 -3.10 4.88
C ALA A 152 6.81 -2.11 4.67
N LEU A 153 5.98 -2.30 3.64
CA LEU A 153 4.80 -1.48 3.38
C LEU A 153 3.77 -1.58 4.51
N ALA A 154 3.55 -2.75 5.06
CA ALA A 154 2.65 -2.95 6.21
C ALA A 154 3.16 -2.21 7.45
N ALA A 155 4.46 -2.29 7.73
CA ALA A 155 5.08 -1.65 8.88
C ALA A 155 5.15 -0.12 8.73
N VAL A 156 5.67 0.37 7.60
CA VAL A 156 5.81 1.80 7.32
C VAL A 156 4.44 2.45 7.07
N GLY A 157 3.54 1.71 6.43
CA GLY A 157 2.14 2.05 6.20
C GLY A 157 1.26 2.02 7.45
N GLU A 158 1.81 1.72 8.63
CA GLU A 158 1.09 1.60 9.90
C GLU A 158 -0.18 0.73 9.81
N ILE A 159 -0.11 -0.42 9.11
CA ILE A 159 -1.20 -1.40 9.07
C ILE A 159 -1.17 -2.20 10.39
N ARG A 160 -1.71 -1.57 11.44
CA ARG A 160 -1.59 -2.04 12.83
C ARG A 160 -2.24 -3.39 13.10
N ILE A 161 -3.18 -3.80 12.26
CA ILE A 161 -3.83 -5.11 12.35
C ILE A 161 -2.92 -6.25 11.86
N ALA A 162 -1.92 -5.94 11.04
CA ALA A 162 -0.94 -6.89 10.56
C ALA A 162 0.35 -6.86 11.38
N ILE A 163 0.81 -5.66 11.73
CA ILE A 163 1.99 -5.45 12.56
C ILE A 163 1.65 -4.47 13.67
N SER A 164 1.58 -4.96 14.89
CA SER A 164 1.29 -4.12 16.05
C SER A 164 2.41 -3.12 16.31
N ARG A 165 2.09 -2.03 17.01
CA ARG A 165 3.08 -1.01 17.40
C ARG A 165 4.20 -1.59 18.26
N ALA A 166 3.91 -2.61 19.08
CA ALA A 166 4.91 -3.32 19.87
C ALA A 166 5.89 -4.08 18.97
N GLN A 167 5.37 -4.85 18.00
CA GLN A 167 6.20 -5.56 17.01
C GLN A 167 7.03 -4.60 16.15
N THR A 168 6.47 -3.46 15.74
CA THR A 168 7.23 -2.42 15.02
C THR A 168 8.42 -1.90 15.83
N ARG A 169 8.27 -1.77 17.15
CA ARG A 169 9.34 -1.31 18.05
C ARG A 169 10.38 -2.39 18.28
N GLU A 170 9.94 -3.61 18.58
CA GLU A 170 10.82 -4.76 18.82
C GLU A 170 11.64 -5.12 17.58
N ARG A 171 11.03 -5.03 16.39
CA ARG A 171 11.63 -5.43 15.11
C ARG A 171 12.04 -4.24 14.24
N LYS A 172 12.35 -3.11 14.87
CA LYS A 172 12.68 -1.85 14.17
C LYS A 172 13.81 -2.02 13.14
N GLN A 173 14.94 -2.61 13.55
CA GLN A 173 16.09 -2.83 12.67
C GLN A 173 15.73 -3.69 11.46
N ARG A 174 14.93 -4.75 11.69
CA ARG A 174 14.48 -5.63 10.61
C ARG A 174 13.58 -4.89 9.62
N ILE A 175 12.67 -4.06 10.12
CA ILE A 175 11.79 -3.24 9.27
C ILE A 175 12.60 -2.22 8.47
N GLU A 176 13.64 -1.64 9.05
CA GLU A 176 14.55 -0.72 8.35
C GLU A 176 15.29 -1.43 7.21
N GLN A 177 15.85 -2.61 7.45
CA GLN A 177 16.48 -3.43 6.41
C GLN A 177 15.52 -3.78 5.27
N LEU A 178 14.30 -4.24 5.59
CA LEU A 178 13.28 -4.55 4.58
C LEU A 178 12.85 -3.31 3.79
N ALA A 179 12.78 -2.15 4.45
CA ALA A 179 12.44 -0.89 3.80
C ALA A 179 13.55 -0.40 2.87
N GLU A 180 14.82 -0.58 3.24
CA GLU A 180 15.97 -0.27 2.38
C GLU A 180 16.00 -1.16 1.14
N GLN A 181 15.75 -2.47 1.31
CA GLN A 181 15.67 -3.44 0.20
C GLN A 181 14.51 -3.16 -0.76
N ALA A 182 13.39 -2.65 -0.24
CA ALA A 182 12.22 -2.30 -1.05
C ALA A 182 12.38 -0.95 -1.81
N GLY A 183 13.43 -0.18 -1.51
CA GLY A 183 13.81 1.00 -2.27
C GLY A 183 13.27 2.35 -1.75
N PRO A 184 13.47 3.44 -2.53
CA PRO A 184 13.30 4.83 -2.06
C PRO A 184 11.85 5.23 -1.76
N VAL A 185 10.87 4.41 -2.15
CA VAL A 185 9.44 4.63 -1.91
C VAL A 185 9.10 4.57 -0.43
N LEU A 186 9.74 3.69 0.34
CA LEU A 186 9.39 3.45 1.75
C LEU A 186 9.74 4.66 2.65
N PRO A 187 10.94 5.27 2.54
CA PRO A 187 11.21 6.54 3.20
C PRO A 187 10.24 7.66 2.81
N ALA A 188 9.80 7.71 1.55
CA ALA A 188 8.82 8.70 1.09
C ALA A 188 7.44 8.47 1.71
N LEU A 189 6.97 7.22 1.78
CA LEU A 189 5.73 6.84 2.45
C LEU A 189 5.75 7.24 3.93
N ARG A 190 6.85 6.96 4.63
CA ARG A 190 7.03 7.35 6.04
C ARG A 190 6.87 8.86 6.25
N LYS A 191 7.36 9.68 5.31
CA LYS A 191 7.20 11.14 5.35
C LYS A 191 5.72 11.53 5.11
N VAL A 192 5.06 10.96 4.11
CA VAL A 192 3.65 11.25 3.81
C VAL A 192 2.72 10.90 4.98
N ILE A 193 2.90 9.75 5.62
CA ILE A 193 2.08 9.35 6.77
C ILE A 193 2.29 10.27 7.97
N ARG A 194 3.54 10.68 8.22
CA ARG A 194 3.86 11.64 9.28
C ARG A 194 3.18 12.99 9.05
N ASP A 195 3.23 13.50 7.81
CA ASP A 195 2.59 14.76 7.45
C ASP A 195 1.06 14.66 7.58
N HIS A 196 0.48 13.51 7.21
CA HIS A 196 -0.95 13.25 7.40
C HIS A 196 -1.35 13.30 8.88
N HIS A 197 -0.63 12.60 9.76
CA HIS A 197 -0.89 12.64 11.21
C HIS A 197 -0.73 14.04 11.80
N ALA A 198 0.26 14.80 11.35
CA ALA A 198 0.45 16.18 11.79
C ALA A 198 -0.73 17.07 11.38
N ALA A 199 -1.25 16.91 10.16
CA ALA A 199 -2.41 17.65 9.69
C ALA A 199 -3.71 17.27 10.44
N THR A 200 -3.90 16.00 10.79
CA THR A 200 -5.09 15.55 11.54
C THR A 200 -5.06 15.93 13.02
N THR A 201 -3.89 16.14 13.61
CA THR A 201 -3.77 16.57 15.03
C THR A 201 -3.93 18.09 15.20
N ALA A 202 -3.74 18.86 14.13
CA ALA A 202 -3.77 20.32 14.14
C ALA A 202 -5.15 20.93 13.78
N GLY A 203 -6.13 20.12 13.40
CA GLY A 203 -7.50 20.54 13.07
C GLY A 203 -8.52 19.92 14.01
#